data_AF-A0A329L2Q7-F1
#
_entry.id   AF-A0A329L2Q7-F1
#
_cell.length_a   1.000
_cell.length_b   1.000
_cell.length_c   1.000
_cell.angle_alpha   90.00
_cell.angle_beta   90.00
_cell.angle_gamma   90.00
#
_symmetry.space_group_name_H-M   'P 1'
#
loop_
_entity.id
_entity.type
_entity.pdbx_description
1 polymer ?
#
loop_
_entity_poly.entity_id
_entity_poly.type
_entity_poly.pdbx_seq_one_letter_code
_entity_poly.pdbx_strand_id
1 'polypeptide(L)'
;MAVSLCVPPRAGELCAPVRFLVRQDSVVMELTARHRITSVEWDDGERAVAMVVEITDPQTARPVDVRIDVVEPGAVPVNSRATTIGTITRGGREYDVMGTYLGVVADEN
;
A
#
# COMPACT_ATOMS: atom_id res chain seq x y z
N MET A 1 9.38 5.97 -6.41
CA MET A 1 9.03 7.24 -5.71
C MET A 1 8.30 6.85 -4.45
N ALA A 2 8.52 7.52 -3.32
CA ALA A 2 7.83 7.14 -2.08
C ALA A 2 6.44 7.78 -2.00
N VAL A 3 5.43 7.01 -1.61
CA VAL A 3 4.01 7.42 -1.59
C VAL A 3 3.38 7.15 -0.23
N SER A 4 2.49 8.02 0.22
CA SER A 4 1.69 7.82 1.43
C SER A 4 0.20 7.87 1.07
N LEU A 5 -0.60 6.95 1.61
CA LEU A 5 -2.05 6.88 1.34
C LEU A 5 -2.88 7.68 2.36
N CYS A 6 -2.34 7.93 3.57
CA CYS A 6 -3.03 8.70 4.61
C CYS A 6 -2.22 9.95 5.00
N VAL A 7 -1.21 9.80 5.87
CA VAL A 7 -0.32 10.91 6.27
C VAL A 7 1.13 10.45 6.14
N PRO A 8 2.05 11.27 5.60
CA PRO A 8 3.48 10.93 5.60
C PRO A 8 4.07 10.99 7.02
N PRO A 9 5.11 10.19 7.34
CA PRO A 9 5.83 10.30 8.60
C PRO A 9 6.50 11.67 8.77
N ARG A 10 6.60 12.15 10.00
CA ARG A 10 7.31 13.40 10.34
C ARG A 10 8.81 13.22 10.12
N ALA A 11 9.51 14.33 9.87
CA ALA A 11 10.97 14.31 9.84
C ALA A 11 11.52 13.84 11.20
N GLY A 12 12.39 12.82 11.19
CA GLY A 12 12.96 12.23 12.41
C GLY A 12 12.04 11.28 13.18
N GLU A 13 10.83 10.99 12.67
CA GLU A 13 9.94 9.99 13.27
C GLU A 13 10.50 8.57 13.04
N LEU A 14 10.55 7.77 14.10
CA LEU A 14 10.99 6.38 14.01
C LEU A 14 9.99 5.58 13.18
N CYS A 15 10.47 5.00 12.08
CA CYS A 15 9.70 4.14 11.20
C CYS A 15 10.44 2.82 10.99
N ALA A 16 9.70 1.70 10.99
CA ALA A 16 10.23 0.39 10.67
C ALA A 16 9.81 -0.01 9.25
N PRO A 17 10.73 -0.52 8.41
CA PRO A 17 10.37 -1.08 7.13
C PRO A 17 9.68 -2.44 7.34
N VAL A 18 8.46 -2.57 6.84
CA VAL A 18 7.69 -3.82 6.85
C VAL A 18 7.38 -4.23 5.42
N ARG A 19 7.58 -5.50 5.12
CA ARG A 19 7.32 -6.09 3.81
C ARG A 19 5.97 -6.79 3.83
N PHE A 20 5.07 -6.34 2.96
CA PHE A 20 3.75 -6.94 2.76
C PHE A 20 3.72 -7.69 1.43
N LEU A 21 3.08 -8.86 1.43
CA LEU A 21 2.86 -9.66 0.23
C LEU A 21 1.38 -9.60 -0.16
N VAL A 22 1.08 -8.86 -1.23
CA VAL A 22 -0.27 -8.73 -1.78
C VAL A 22 -0.45 -9.83 -2.83
N ARG A 23 -1.13 -10.91 -2.42
CA ARG A 23 -1.32 -12.14 -3.22
C ARG A 23 -2.57 -12.11 -4.11
N GLN A 24 -3.46 -11.17 -3.89
CA GLN A 24 -4.69 -10.98 -4.65
C GLN A 24 -4.57 -9.71 -5.48
N ASP A 25 -5.26 -9.66 -6.62
CA ASP A 25 -5.30 -8.46 -7.44
C ASP A 25 -6.09 -7.32 -6.76
N SER A 26 -6.80 -7.61 -5.67
CA SER A 26 -7.43 -6.60 -4.80
C SER A 26 -7.45 -7.09 -3.37
N VAL A 27 -6.96 -6.28 -2.42
CA VAL A 27 -6.95 -6.61 -0.99
C VAL A 27 -7.19 -5.37 -0.14
N VAL A 28 -7.91 -5.53 0.97
CA VAL A 28 -7.97 -4.53 2.04
C VAL A 28 -7.02 -4.96 3.14
N MET A 29 -6.20 -4.03 3.63
CA MET A 29 -5.24 -4.27 4.69
C MET A 29 -5.09 -3.04 5.58
N GLU A 30 -4.58 -3.25 6.79
CA GLU A 30 -4.34 -2.19 7.75
C GLU A 30 -2.91 -1.66 7.63
N LEU A 31 -2.76 -0.34 7.70
CA LEU A 31 -1.49 0.35 7.89
C LEU A 31 -1.60 1.33 9.05
N THR A 32 -0.48 1.80 9.57
CA THR A 32 -0.50 2.95 10.48
C THR A 32 -0.89 4.22 9.72
N ALA A 33 -1.64 5.13 10.35
CA ALA A 33 -2.06 6.38 9.74
C ALA A 33 -0.89 7.21 9.19
N ARG A 34 0.28 7.11 9.84
CA ARG A 34 1.55 7.64 9.35
C ARG A 34 2.36 6.49 8.74
N HIS A 35 2.52 6.51 7.43
CA HIS A 35 3.29 5.49 6.72
C HIS A 35 3.85 6.04 5.41
N ARG A 36 4.85 5.35 4.86
CA ARG A 36 5.43 5.66 3.56
C ARG A 36 5.75 4.37 2.82
N ILE A 37 5.08 4.15 1.69
CA ILE A 37 5.37 3.07 0.76
C ILE A 37 6.64 3.47 -0.01
N THR A 38 7.69 2.66 0.09
CA THR A 38 9.02 2.96 -0.47
C THR A 38 9.36 2.11 -1.66
N SER A 39 8.86 0.87 -1.74
CA SER A 39 8.96 0.03 -2.94
C SER A 39 7.68 -0.77 -3.18
N VAL A 40 7.46 -1.06 -4.46
CA VAL A 40 6.43 -1.97 -4.96
C VAL A 40 7.07 -2.75 -6.10
N GLU A 41 7.13 -4.06 -5.98
CA GLU A 41 7.76 -4.94 -6.95
C GLU A 41 7.00 -6.26 -7.06
N TRP A 42 7.07 -6.92 -8.22
CA TRP A 42 6.59 -8.30 -8.35
C TRP A 42 7.66 -9.24 -7.81
N ASP A 43 7.29 -10.11 -6.88
CA ASP A 43 8.14 -11.19 -6.41
C ASP A 43 7.70 -12.50 -7.09
N ASP A 44 8.55 -13.02 -7.99
CA ASP A 44 8.30 -14.27 -8.70
C ASP A 44 8.34 -15.52 -7.80
N GLY A 45 9.14 -15.49 -6.71
CA GLY A 45 9.22 -16.59 -5.75
C GLY A 45 7.97 -16.69 -4.89
N GLU A 46 7.45 -15.55 -4.44
CA GLU A 46 6.22 -15.46 -3.65
C GLU A 46 4.95 -15.43 -4.53
N ARG A 47 5.11 -15.19 -5.83
CA ARG A 47 4.03 -14.96 -6.80
C ARG A 47 3.05 -13.88 -6.31
N ALA A 48 3.60 -12.78 -5.83
CA ALA A 48 2.85 -11.72 -5.16
C ALA A 48 3.48 -10.36 -5.44
N VAL A 49 2.70 -9.30 -5.23
CA VAL A 49 3.27 -7.95 -5.14
C VAL A 49 3.93 -7.81 -3.77
N ALA A 50 5.24 -7.60 -3.76
CA ALA A 50 5.98 -7.24 -2.57
C ALA A 50 5.97 -5.71 -2.42
N MET A 51 5.38 -5.24 -1.34
CA MET A 51 5.32 -3.82 -1.00
C MET A 51 6.11 -3.57 0.27
N VAL A 52 7.11 -2.69 0.21
CA VAL A 52 7.85 -2.25 1.40
C VAL A 52 7.26 -0.94 1.88
N VAL A 53 6.86 -0.92 3.15
CA VAL A 53 6.23 0.23 3.80
C VAL A 53 6.99 0.57 5.07
N GLU A 54 7.47 1.79 5.16
CA GLU A 54 7.90 2.39 6.42
C GLU A 54 6.65 2.73 7.24
N ILE A 55 6.45 2.07 8.37
CA ILE A 55 5.35 2.33 9.29
C ILE A 55 5.86 2.89 10.60
N THR A 56 5.12 3.83 11.20
CA THR A 56 5.36 4.27 12.58
C THR A 56 5.00 3.16 13.56
N ASP A 57 5.36 3.31 14.84
CA ASP A 57 5.04 2.32 15.88
C ASP A 57 3.53 2.01 15.94
N PRO A 58 3.11 0.77 15.59
CA PRO A 58 1.70 0.38 15.59
C PRO A 58 1.04 0.42 16.97
N GLN A 59 1.80 0.37 18.07
CA GLN A 59 1.24 0.45 19.42
C GLN A 59 0.73 1.85 19.77
N THR A 60 1.24 2.88 19.09
CA THR A 60 0.93 4.29 19.38
C THR A 60 0.26 5.00 18.20
N ALA A 61 0.42 4.46 16.99
CA ALA A 61 -0.18 5.00 15.79
C ALA A 61 -1.60 4.46 15.59
N ARG A 62 -2.52 5.34 15.19
CA ARG A 62 -3.88 4.95 14.83
C ARG A 62 -3.87 4.08 13.55
N PRO A 63 -4.54 2.92 13.53
CA PRO A 63 -4.63 2.11 12.32
C PRO A 63 -5.61 2.71 11.31
N VAL A 64 -5.32 2.51 10.03
CA VAL A 64 -6.15 2.91 8.89
C VAL A 64 -6.33 1.75 7.93
N ASP A 65 -7.52 1.65 7.36
CA ASP A 65 -7.79 0.71 6.27
C ASP A 65 -7.34 1.31 4.94
N VAL A 66 -6.58 0.53 4.20
CA VAL A 66 -6.20 0.82 2.82
C VAL A 66 -6.57 -0.34 1.93
N ARG A 67 -6.96 -0.02 0.69
CA ARG A 67 -7.15 -1.01 -0.37
C ARG A 67 -6.00 -0.92 -1.36
N ILE A 68 -5.45 -2.06 -1.71
CA ILE A 68 -4.43 -2.19 -2.76
C ILE A 68 -5.05 -2.96 -3.91
N ASP A 69 -4.99 -2.39 -5.11
CA ASP A 69 -5.48 -3.00 -6.34
C ASP A 69 -4.32 -3.11 -7.34
N VAL A 70 -4.26 -4.22 -8.07
CA VAL A 70 -3.35 -4.46 -9.20
C VAL A 70 -4.21 -4.46 -10.45
N VAL A 71 -4.00 -3.46 -11.31
CA VAL A 71 -4.86 -3.20 -12.48
C VAL A 71 -4.04 -3.11 -13.76
N GLU A 72 -4.70 -3.30 -14.90
CA GLU A 72 -4.07 -3.04 -16.19
C GLU A 72 -3.66 -1.55 -16.31
N PRO A 73 -2.56 -1.26 -17.02
CA PRO A 73 -2.05 0.10 -17.13
C PRO A 73 -3.09 1.04 -17.73
N GLY A 74 -3.33 2.17 -17.06
CA GLY A 74 -4.31 3.16 -17.49
C GLY A 74 -5.78 2.75 -17.30
N ALA A 75 -6.06 1.68 -16.56
CA ALA A 75 -7.41 1.33 -16.16
C ALA A 75 -8.07 2.49 -15.38
N VAL A 76 -9.37 2.69 -15.60
CA VAL A 76 -10.13 3.69 -14.85
C VAL A 76 -10.16 3.26 -13.38
N PRO A 77 -9.71 4.11 -12.43
CA PRO A 77 -9.69 3.75 -11.04
C PRO A 77 -11.10 3.40 -10.55
N VAL A 78 -11.23 2.31 -9.81
CA VAL A 78 -12.50 1.90 -9.18
C VAL A 78 -12.98 2.95 -8.16
N ASN A 79 -12.06 3.75 -7.63
CA ASN A 79 -12.32 4.82 -6.69
C ASN A 79 -11.58 6.10 -7.10
N SER A 80 -12.26 7.25 -7.12
CA SER A 80 -11.65 8.55 -7.47
C SER A 80 -10.55 9.01 -6.50
N ARG A 81 -10.45 8.37 -5.33
CA ARG A 81 -9.36 8.59 -4.34
C ARG A 81 -8.19 7.63 -4.51
N ALA A 82 -8.24 6.70 -5.45
CA ALA A 82 -7.14 5.79 -5.71
C ALA A 82 -5.94 6.56 -6.28
N THR A 83 -4.75 6.23 -5.83
CA THR A 83 -3.49 6.79 -6.31
C THR A 83 -2.56 5.67 -6.75
N THR A 84 -1.81 5.87 -7.83
CA THR A 84 -0.81 4.90 -8.28
C THR A 84 0.37 4.92 -7.30
N ILE A 85 0.63 3.80 -6.65
CA ILE A 85 1.76 3.63 -5.71
C ILE A 85 3.01 3.08 -6.38
N GLY A 86 2.86 2.42 -7.53
CA GLY A 86 3.96 1.91 -8.34
C GLY A 86 3.47 1.13 -9.56
N THR A 87 4.42 0.62 -10.34
CA THR A 87 4.16 -0.29 -11.46
C THR A 87 4.96 -1.58 -11.24
N ILE A 88 4.43 -2.70 -11.71
CA ILE A 88 5.08 -4.00 -11.62
C ILE A 88 5.06 -4.69 -12.98
N THR A 89 5.99 -5.62 -13.19
CA THR A 89 5.95 -6.55 -14.33
C THR A 89 5.66 -7.96 -13.83
N ARG A 90 4.50 -8.51 -14.20
CA ARG A 90 4.09 -9.88 -13.86
C ARG A 90 3.97 -10.69 -15.14
N GLY A 91 4.78 -11.75 -15.27
CA GLY A 91 4.77 -12.60 -16.47
C GLY A 91 5.05 -11.84 -17.77
N GLY A 92 5.91 -10.82 -17.73
CA GLY A 92 6.25 -9.98 -18.87
C GLY A 92 5.18 -8.94 -19.27
N ARG A 93 4.11 -8.79 -18.48
CA ARG A 93 3.10 -7.74 -18.65
C ARG A 93 3.20 -6.72 -17.53
N GLU A 94 3.06 -5.45 -17.88
CA GLU A 94 3.03 -4.35 -16.91
C GLU A 94 1.64 -4.21 -16.29
N TYR A 95 1.62 -3.85 -15.01
CA TYR A 95 0.43 -3.55 -14.23
C TYR A 95 0.67 -2.33 -13.35
N ASP A 96 -0.37 -1.51 -13.17
CA ASP A 96 -0.37 -0.45 -12.19
C ASP A 96 -0.79 -1.01 -10.83
N VAL A 97 -0.08 -0.63 -9.78
CA VAL A 97 -0.49 -0.90 -8.41
C VAL A 97 -1.08 0.38 -7.83
N MET A 98 -2.34 0.33 -7.45
CA MET A 98 -3.10 1.44 -6.92
C MET A 98 -3.35 1.25 -5.43
N GLY A 99 -3.23 2.32 -4.66
CA GLY A 99 -3.61 2.36 -3.25
C GLY A 99 -4.77 3.33 -3.03
N THR A 100 -5.72 2.95 -2.18
CA THR A 100 -6.87 3.77 -1.81
C THR A 100 -7.01 3.80 -0.30
N TYR A 101 -7.02 5.00 0.29
CA TYR A 101 -7.39 5.16 1.70
C TYR A 101 -8.89 4.98 1.89
N LEU A 102 -9.28 4.01 2.73
CA LEU A 102 -10.68 3.70 2.99
C LEU A 102 -11.20 4.41 4.24
N GLY A 103 -10.32 4.72 5.19
CA GLY A 103 -10.73 5.33 6.43
C GLY A 103 -9.89 4.85 7.59
N VAL A 104 -10.35 5.21 8.77
CA VAL A 104 -9.79 4.74 10.02
C VAL A 104 -10.55 3.51 10.43
N VAL A 105 -9.83 2.51 10.94
CA VAL A 105 -10.46 1.27 11.40
C VAL A 105 -11.49 1.65 12.45
N ALA A 106 -12.75 1.33 12.16
CA ALA A 106 -13.81 1.49 13.14
C ALA A 106 -13.69 0.32 14.11
N ASP A 107 -13.30 0.61 15.35
CA ASP A 107 -13.60 -0.29 16.47
C ASP A 107 -15.14 -0.38 16.53
N GLU A 108 -15.73 -1.37 15.85
CA GLU A 108 -17.11 -1.76 16.11
C GLU A 108 -17.13 -2.42 17.50
N ASN A 109 -17.49 -1.61 18.50
CA ASN A 109 -17.83 -2.06 19.85
C ASN A 109 -19.34 -2.20 20.02
#